data_AF-A0A1V4XKH8-F1
#
_entry.id   AF-A0A1V4XKH8-F1
#
_cell.length_a   1.000
_cell.length_b   1.000
_cell.length_c   1.000
_cell.angle_alpha   90.00
_cell.angle_beta   90.00
_cell.angle_gamma   90.00
#
_symmetry.space_group_name_H-M   'P 1'
#
loop_
_entity.id
_entity.type
_entity.pdbx_description
1 polymer ?
#
loop_
_entity_poly.entity_id
_entity_poly.type
_entity_poly.pdbx_seq_one_letter_code
_entity_poly.pdbx_strand_id
1 'polypeptide(L)'
;MPPTIRMRAPGISSDSLHYPDLRFGILLLLFSHRGLPLDPGTFPPYTATAGIEILIHHPSAGHWGNAVALPSKNLLKAVFLLLCLTLSLGCSIASAEGKELPKAKKIILWAWERPEDLSCLDPGRAEIAFLAATIRIQNGRLKFLPRRQLLKLPAQTRRIAVIRIETDRKSEPGPFREEAAEIIGHVAEAVRADRLQIDFDARVSERRFYRELLFAIREKLPESVPLSITALASWCMHDRWLAGLPVDEAVPMVFRMGPEGPMILRRLEVDGRFAEPMCRASIGISTDEPVGRLSKGKRVYVFSPTGWSAEKLSDVYREVEKWQ
;
A
#
# COMPACT_ATOMS: atom_id res chain seq x y z
N MET A 1 -40.24 39.44 7.60
CA MET A 1 -39.73 39.79 6.26
C MET A 1 -38.21 39.69 6.28
N PRO A 2 -37.59 38.80 5.47
CA PRO A 2 -36.14 38.64 5.41
C PRO A 2 -35.52 39.45 4.25
N PRO A 3 -34.20 39.76 4.28
CA PRO A 3 -33.56 40.44 3.16
C PRO A 3 -33.23 39.46 2.02
N THR A 4 -33.59 39.88 0.82
CA THR A 4 -33.38 39.18 -0.46
C THR A 4 -31.93 39.34 -0.92
N ILE A 5 -31.16 38.24 -0.99
CA ILE A 5 -29.83 38.21 -1.60
C ILE A 5 -29.97 37.69 -3.04
N ARG A 6 -29.72 38.57 -4.02
CA ARG A 6 -29.63 38.21 -5.46
C ARG A 6 -28.24 37.64 -5.76
N MET A 7 -28.17 36.38 -6.19
CA MET A 7 -26.97 35.78 -6.79
C MET A 7 -26.80 36.29 -8.23
N ARG A 8 -25.62 36.82 -8.56
CA ARG A 8 -25.13 37.00 -9.93
C ARG A 8 -24.15 35.87 -10.25
N ALA A 9 -24.40 35.17 -11.36
CA ALA A 9 -23.46 34.23 -11.96
C ALA A 9 -22.31 35.00 -12.65
N PRO A 10 -21.03 34.58 -12.48
CA PRO A 10 -19.94 35.03 -13.34
C PRO A 10 -19.73 34.06 -14.51
N GLY A 11 -19.32 34.65 -15.63
CA GLY A 11 -19.28 34.04 -16.95
C GLY A 11 -18.19 32.98 -17.13
N ILE A 12 -18.48 32.11 -18.09
CA ILE A 12 -17.59 31.10 -18.65
C ILE A 12 -16.47 31.80 -19.41
N SER A 13 -15.22 31.56 -18.99
CA SER A 13 -14.00 31.93 -19.70
C SER A 13 -13.32 30.64 -20.15
N SER A 14 -13.19 30.48 -21.46
CA SER A 14 -12.51 29.40 -22.14
C SER A 14 -11.00 29.64 -22.13
N ASP A 15 -10.26 28.88 -21.33
CA ASP A 15 -8.81 28.69 -21.52
C ASP A 15 -8.50 27.20 -21.38
N SER A 16 -8.38 26.57 -22.55
CA SER A 16 -8.00 25.18 -22.74
C SER A 16 -6.48 25.02 -22.59
N LEU A 17 -6.05 24.42 -21.48
CA LEU A 17 -4.68 23.90 -21.32
C LEU A 17 -4.52 22.65 -22.19
N HIS A 18 -3.74 22.80 -23.26
CA HIS A 18 -3.27 21.73 -24.13
C HIS A 18 -2.35 20.76 -23.37
N TYR A 19 -2.75 19.49 -23.29
CA TYR A 19 -1.84 18.34 -23.14
C TYR A 19 -1.90 17.55 -24.45
N PRO A 20 -0.79 17.27 -25.15
CA PRO A 20 -0.81 16.38 -26.30
C PRO A 20 -0.71 14.93 -25.80
N ASP A 21 -1.85 14.28 -25.62
CA ASP A 21 -1.93 12.82 -25.63
C ASP A 21 -1.69 12.33 -27.07
N LEU A 22 -0.49 11.80 -27.35
CA LEU A 22 -0.24 11.03 -28.57
C LEU A 22 -1.02 9.71 -28.50
N ARG A 23 -2.23 9.69 -29.07
CA ARG A 23 -2.96 8.45 -29.35
C ARG A 23 -2.65 8.01 -30.78
N PHE A 24 -1.82 6.99 -30.93
CA PHE A 24 -1.74 6.24 -32.18
C PHE A 24 -2.93 5.28 -32.26
N GLY A 25 -3.87 5.54 -33.17
CA GLY A 25 -4.95 4.62 -33.48
C GLY A 25 -4.67 3.90 -34.79
N ILE A 26 -4.63 2.57 -34.79
CA ILE A 26 -4.67 1.76 -36.01
C ILE A 26 -6.13 1.33 -36.20
N LEU A 27 -6.78 1.83 -37.25
CA LEU A 27 -8.11 1.36 -37.65
C LEU A 27 -7.94 0.32 -38.77
N LEU A 28 -8.26 -0.94 -38.45
CA LEU A 28 -8.31 -2.03 -39.43
C LEU A 28 -9.76 -2.19 -39.91
N LEU A 29 -10.02 -1.82 -41.15
CA LEU A 29 -11.31 -2.08 -41.81
C LEU A 29 -11.18 -3.34 -42.67
N LEU A 30 -11.95 -4.37 -42.34
CA LEU A 30 -12.10 -5.56 -43.17
C LEU A 30 -13.33 -5.39 -44.06
N PHE A 31 -13.12 -5.22 -45.35
CA PHE A 31 -14.20 -5.27 -46.33
C PHE A 31 -14.30 -6.69 -46.92
N SER A 32 -15.50 -7.25 -46.90
CA SER A 32 -15.86 -8.42 -47.71
C SER A 32 -16.87 -7.96 -48.74
N HIS A 33 -16.45 -7.85 -50.01
CA HIS A 33 -17.38 -7.59 -51.09
C HIS A 33 -18.26 -8.83 -51.31
N ARG A 34 -19.49 -8.82 -50.79
CA ARG A 34 -20.57 -9.70 -51.28
C ARG A 34 -21.24 -8.99 -52.45
N GLY A 35 -21.03 -9.50 -53.66
CA GLY A 35 -21.75 -9.05 -54.85
C GLY A 35 -23.25 -9.36 -54.77
N LEU A 36 -24.08 -8.43 -55.24
CA LEU A 36 -25.51 -8.60 -55.50
C LEU A 36 -25.72 -9.65 -56.63
N PRO A 37 -26.86 -10.35 -56.67
CA PRO A 37 -27.09 -11.41 -57.64
C PRO A 37 -27.41 -10.84 -59.03
N LEU A 38 -26.71 -11.32 -60.05
CA LEU A 38 -27.08 -11.18 -61.46
C LEU A 38 -27.11 -12.58 -62.11
N ASP A 39 -27.98 -12.70 -63.12
CA ASP A 39 -28.44 -13.87 -63.89
C ASP A 39 -27.41 -14.97 -64.23
N PRO A 40 -27.84 -16.24 -64.44
CA PRO A 40 -26.95 -17.37 -64.66
C PRO A 40 -26.60 -17.52 -66.15
N GLY A 41 -25.35 -17.26 -66.52
CA GLY A 41 -24.87 -17.60 -67.86
C GLY A 41 -23.43 -17.20 -68.16
N THR A 42 -22.53 -18.20 -68.08
CA THR A 42 -21.20 -18.29 -68.74
C THR A 42 -20.00 -17.45 -68.21
N PHE A 43 -18.88 -18.16 -67.96
CA PHE A 43 -17.45 -17.76 -67.70
C PHE A 43 -16.90 -17.80 -66.24
N PRO A 44 -15.56 -18.05 -66.04
CA PRO A 44 -14.98 -18.99 -65.06
C PRO A 44 -14.56 -18.32 -63.72
N PRO A 45 -14.00 -19.04 -62.71
CA PRO A 45 -14.01 -18.56 -61.33
C PRO A 45 -12.99 -17.45 -61.11
N TYR A 46 -13.47 -16.25 -60.80
CA TYR A 46 -12.63 -15.22 -60.20
C TYR A 46 -12.41 -15.57 -58.72
N THR A 47 -11.14 -15.78 -58.37
CA THR A 47 -10.68 -15.87 -56.99
C THR A 47 -10.89 -14.53 -56.30
N ALA A 48 -11.78 -14.50 -55.30
CA ALA A 48 -11.89 -13.37 -54.40
C ALA A 48 -10.56 -13.19 -53.66
N THR A 49 -9.81 -12.14 -54.01
CA THR A 49 -8.63 -11.73 -53.26
C THR A 49 -9.10 -10.81 -52.13
N ALA A 50 -9.07 -11.32 -50.90
CA ALA A 50 -9.23 -10.47 -49.72
C ALA A 50 -7.97 -9.61 -49.58
N GLY A 51 -8.10 -8.30 -49.82
CA GLY A 51 -7.08 -7.30 -49.52
C GLY A 51 -7.43 -6.57 -48.22
N ILE A 52 -6.43 -6.21 -47.43
CA ILE A 52 -6.57 -5.29 -46.30
C ILE A 52 -5.84 -4.01 -46.69
N GLU A 53 -6.55 -2.90 -46.73
CA GLU A 53 -5.92 -1.57 -46.80
C GLU A 53 -5.62 -1.08 -45.39
N ILE A 54 -4.36 -0.68 -45.16
CA ILE A 54 -3.93 -0.05 -43.91
C ILE A 54 -3.77 1.44 -44.19
N LEU A 55 -4.69 2.24 -43.66
CA LEU A 55 -4.62 3.70 -43.71
C LEU A 55 -3.93 4.22 -42.45
N ILE A 56 -2.76 4.84 -42.61
CA ILE A 56 -2.02 5.47 -41.51
C ILE A 56 -2.27 6.98 -41.57
N HIS A 57 -2.91 7.54 -40.53
CA HIS A 57 -3.16 8.98 -40.45
C HIS A 57 -2.00 9.70 -39.76
N HIS A 58 -1.32 10.61 -40.47
CA HIS A 58 -0.30 11.48 -39.90
C HIS A 58 -0.89 12.88 -39.62
N PRO A 59 -0.84 13.42 -38.38
CA PRO A 59 -1.66 14.59 -38.01
C PRO A 59 -1.26 15.95 -38.61
N SER A 60 -0.19 16.04 -39.41
CA SER A 60 0.41 17.33 -39.82
C SER A 60 0.43 17.61 -41.33
N ALA A 61 -0.09 16.72 -42.17
CA ALA A 61 -0.16 16.93 -43.62
C ALA A 61 -1.50 16.40 -44.12
N GLY A 62 -2.42 17.29 -44.52
CA GLY A 62 -3.80 16.96 -44.90
C GLY A 62 -3.97 16.20 -46.23
N HIS A 63 -3.15 15.17 -46.49
CA HIS A 63 -3.27 14.29 -47.65
C HIS A 63 -3.02 12.84 -47.24
N TRP A 64 -3.88 11.92 -47.71
CA TRP A 64 -3.72 10.49 -47.53
C TRP A 64 -2.62 9.95 -48.47
N GLY A 65 -1.63 9.25 -47.93
CA GLY A 65 -0.60 8.57 -48.73
C GLY A 65 -1.11 7.29 -49.40
N ASN A 66 -0.52 6.92 -50.54
CA ASN A 66 -0.93 5.76 -51.34
C ASN A 66 -0.76 4.42 -50.61
N ALA A 67 -1.74 3.55 -50.75
CA ALA A 67 -1.76 2.19 -50.20
C ALA A 67 -0.64 1.31 -50.80
N VAL A 68 0.06 0.56 -49.96
CA VAL A 68 1.06 -0.43 -50.37
C VAL A 68 0.44 -1.83 -50.24
N ALA A 69 0.21 -2.50 -51.37
CA ALA A 69 -0.23 -3.88 -51.39
C ALA A 69 0.95 -4.83 -51.13
N LEU A 70 0.91 -5.58 -50.02
CA LEU A 70 1.91 -6.61 -49.71
C LEU A 70 1.44 -7.99 -50.20
N PRO A 71 2.32 -8.80 -50.85
CA PRO A 71 1.96 -10.13 -51.32
C PRO A 71 1.69 -11.09 -50.15
N SER A 72 0.62 -11.89 -50.28
CA SER A 72 0.03 -12.74 -49.24
C SER A 72 0.99 -13.71 -48.54
N LYS A 73 2.09 -14.11 -49.20
CA LYS A 73 3.08 -15.06 -48.63
C LYS A 73 3.94 -14.46 -47.52
N ASN A 74 4.03 -13.13 -47.43
CA ASN A 74 4.77 -12.43 -46.37
C ASN A 74 3.86 -11.90 -45.26
N LEU A 75 2.53 -11.98 -45.45
CA LEU A 75 1.52 -11.47 -44.52
C LEU A 75 1.52 -12.23 -43.19
N LEU A 76 1.64 -13.57 -43.24
CA LEU A 76 1.67 -14.39 -42.03
C LEU A 76 2.92 -14.10 -41.18
N LYS A 77 4.07 -13.86 -41.83
CA LYS A 77 5.32 -13.52 -41.16
C LYS A 77 5.28 -12.13 -40.55
N ALA A 78 4.70 -11.15 -41.25
CA ALA A 78 4.55 -9.78 -40.75
C ALA A 78 3.57 -9.71 -39.57
N VAL A 79 2.43 -10.41 -39.65
CA VAL A 79 1.45 -10.50 -38.55
C VAL A 79 2.07 -11.22 -37.34
N PHE A 80 2.82 -12.30 -37.56
CA PHE A 80 3.49 -13.02 -36.47
C PHE A 80 4.58 -12.17 -35.81
N LEU A 81 5.38 -11.42 -36.58
CA LEU A 81 6.38 -10.49 -36.03
C LEU A 81 5.72 -9.36 -35.23
N LEU A 82 4.60 -8.82 -35.72
CA LEU A 82 3.85 -7.76 -35.03
C LEU A 82 3.21 -8.30 -33.74
N LEU A 83 2.66 -9.51 -33.76
CA LEU A 83 2.15 -10.18 -32.57
C LEU A 83 3.27 -10.40 -31.55
N CYS A 84 4.43 -10.90 -31.97
CA CYS A 84 5.60 -11.07 -31.10
C CYS A 84 6.13 -9.75 -30.53
N LEU A 85 6.08 -8.64 -31.29
CA LEU A 85 6.44 -7.31 -30.80
C LEU A 85 5.41 -6.77 -29.78
N THR A 86 4.12 -7.04 -29.98
CA THR A 86 3.07 -6.63 -29.02
C THR A 86 3.05 -7.51 -27.76
N LEU A 87 3.43 -8.79 -27.86
CA LEU A 87 3.58 -9.70 -26.72
C LEU A 87 4.87 -9.44 -25.93
N SER A 88 5.93 -8.91 -26.55
CA SER A 88 7.16 -8.50 -25.84
C SER A 88 7.06 -7.10 -25.21
N LEU A 89 6.17 -6.24 -25.69
CA LEU A 89 5.80 -4.98 -25.00
C LEU A 89 4.63 -5.13 -24.00
N GLY A 90 3.88 -6.23 -24.05
CA GLY A 90 2.74 -6.51 -23.16
C GLY A 90 3.09 -7.26 -21.86
N CYS A 91 4.36 -7.59 -21.64
CA CYS A 91 4.84 -8.20 -20.40
C CYS A 91 5.63 -7.19 -19.57
N SER A 92 5.07 -5.99 -19.38
CA SER A 92 5.28 -5.31 -18.11
C SER A 92 4.51 -6.10 -17.08
N ILE A 93 5.22 -7.02 -16.41
CA ILE A 93 4.87 -7.46 -15.07
C ILE A 93 4.51 -6.17 -14.33
N ALA A 94 3.22 -5.99 -14.04
CA ALA A 94 2.79 -5.08 -13.01
C ALA A 94 3.41 -5.64 -11.74
N SER A 95 4.66 -5.24 -11.49
CA SER A 95 5.27 -5.34 -10.19
C SER A 95 4.27 -4.63 -9.30
N ALA A 96 3.71 -5.35 -8.34
CA ALA A 96 3.01 -4.74 -7.23
C ALA A 96 4.03 -3.84 -6.53
N GLU A 97 4.18 -2.63 -7.06
CA GLU A 97 4.94 -1.56 -6.47
C GLU A 97 4.12 -1.19 -5.24
N GLY A 98 4.44 -1.88 -4.13
CA GLY A 98 3.79 -1.66 -2.86
C GLY A 98 3.76 -0.17 -2.62
N LYS A 99 2.56 0.36 -2.34
CA LYS A 99 2.30 1.77 -2.04
C LYS A 99 3.46 2.32 -1.22
N GLU A 100 4.40 3.03 -1.87
CA GLU A 100 5.57 3.54 -1.17
C GLU A 100 5.02 4.58 -0.18
N LEU A 101 4.96 4.20 1.10
CA LEU A 101 4.70 5.14 2.18
C LEU A 101 5.70 6.30 2.01
N PRO A 102 5.25 7.57 1.96
CA PRO A 102 6.04 8.68 1.46
C PRO A 102 7.44 8.75 2.08
N LYS A 103 8.45 8.92 1.21
CA LYS A 103 9.87 9.11 1.55
C LYS A 103 10.09 10.47 2.24
N ALA A 104 9.72 10.57 3.51
CA ALA A 104 10.19 11.64 4.39
C ALA A 104 10.17 11.19 5.85
N LYS A 105 11.25 11.54 6.54
CA LYS A 105 11.55 11.36 7.96
C LYS A 105 10.34 11.61 8.86
N LYS A 106 9.88 10.58 9.58
CA LYS A 106 8.76 10.66 10.52
C LYS A 106 9.11 9.95 11.81
N ILE A 107 8.92 10.66 12.91
CA ILE A 107 8.97 10.12 14.27
C ILE A 107 7.54 9.71 14.60
N ILE A 108 7.33 8.46 15.01
CA ILE A 108 6.02 7.96 15.41
C ILE A 108 6.12 7.59 16.88
N LEU A 109 5.43 8.33 17.73
CA LEU A 109 5.39 8.00 19.15
C LEU A 109 4.39 6.89 19.38
N TRP A 110 4.67 5.98 20.30
CA TRP A 110 3.74 4.92 20.68
C TRP A 110 3.07 5.25 22.02
N ALA A 111 1.74 5.19 22.07
CA ALA A 111 0.92 5.51 23.24
C ALA A 111 0.11 4.29 23.73
N TRP A 112 0.46 3.79 24.91
CA TRP A 112 -0.18 2.65 25.59
C TRP A 112 -1.53 2.99 26.20
N GLU A 113 -2.18 1.97 26.78
CA GLU A 113 -3.41 2.08 27.58
C GLU A 113 -3.14 2.85 28.88
N ARG A 114 -2.83 4.14 28.75
CA ARG A 114 -2.60 5.09 29.83
C ARG A 114 -3.02 6.49 29.40
N PRO A 115 -3.39 7.39 30.32
CA PRO A 115 -3.63 8.79 30.00
C PRO A 115 -2.37 9.40 29.38
N GLU A 116 -2.54 10.09 28.25
CA GLU A 116 -1.45 10.80 27.59
C GLU A 116 -1.90 12.21 27.24
N ASP A 117 -1.11 13.19 27.69
CA ASP A 117 -1.24 14.58 27.27
C ASP A 117 -0.08 14.92 26.35
N LEU A 118 -0.33 14.82 25.05
CA LEU A 118 0.64 15.10 23.99
C LEU A 118 0.34 16.45 23.33
N SER A 119 -0.28 17.39 24.04
CA SER A 119 -0.61 18.72 23.51
C SER A 119 0.62 19.51 23.06
N CYS A 120 1.82 19.15 23.54
CA CYS A 120 3.10 19.72 23.13
C CYS A 120 3.75 19.03 21.92
N LEU A 121 3.12 17.99 21.36
CA LEU A 121 3.58 17.34 20.13
C LEU A 121 3.52 18.33 18.96
N ASP A 122 4.53 18.30 18.10
CA ASP A 122 4.53 19.03 16.83
C ASP A 122 4.02 18.11 15.71
N PRO A 123 2.81 18.33 15.15
CA PRO A 123 2.24 17.50 14.08
C PRO A 123 3.05 17.50 12.77
N GLY A 124 3.93 18.49 12.58
CA GLY A 124 4.84 18.55 11.43
C GLY A 124 6.09 17.66 11.60
N ARG A 125 6.42 17.29 12.84
CA ARG A 125 7.61 16.48 13.17
C ARG A 125 7.28 15.05 13.56
N ALA A 126 6.12 14.84 14.19
CA ALA A 126 5.73 13.54 14.72
C ALA A 126 4.29 13.14 14.44
N GLU A 127 4.10 11.84 14.37
CA GLU A 127 2.80 11.18 14.36
C GLU A 127 2.62 10.35 15.63
N ILE A 128 1.40 9.88 15.87
CA ILE A 128 1.08 9.04 17.03
C ILE A 128 0.53 7.69 16.60
N ALA A 129 1.15 6.61 17.06
CA ALA A 129 0.57 5.28 17.10
C ALA A 129 -0.03 5.08 18.49
N PHE A 130 -1.35 4.92 18.59
CA PHE A 130 -2.02 4.81 19.88
C PHE A 130 -2.82 3.51 19.95
N LEU A 131 -2.77 2.85 21.09
CA LEU A 131 -3.60 1.67 21.34
C LEU A 131 -5.07 2.11 21.34
N ALA A 132 -5.80 1.74 20.29
CA ALA A 132 -7.21 2.03 20.10
C ALA A 132 -8.08 0.95 20.74
N ALA A 133 -7.64 -0.31 20.71
CA ALA A 133 -8.30 -1.43 21.38
C ALA A 133 -7.38 -2.64 21.56
N THR A 134 -7.80 -3.56 22.41
CA THR A 134 -7.28 -4.91 22.52
C THR A 134 -8.37 -5.92 22.17
N ILE A 135 -8.06 -6.88 21.30
CA ILE A 135 -8.86 -8.07 21.07
C ILE A 135 -8.18 -9.23 21.80
N ARG A 136 -8.89 -9.80 22.79
CA ARG A 136 -8.39 -10.93 23.58
C ARG A 136 -9.17 -12.20 23.22
N ILE A 137 -8.46 -13.20 22.70
CA ILE A 137 -8.99 -14.52 22.36
C ILE A 137 -8.53 -15.51 23.43
N GLN A 138 -9.43 -15.91 24.32
CA GLN A 138 -9.09 -16.80 25.45
C GLN A 138 -10.28 -17.69 25.81
N ASN A 139 -10.01 -18.95 26.17
CA ASN A 139 -11.02 -19.93 26.59
C ASN A 139 -12.15 -20.09 25.56
N GLY A 140 -11.80 -20.11 24.27
CA GLY A 140 -12.78 -20.23 23.18
C GLY A 140 -13.75 -19.05 23.12
N ARG A 141 -13.30 -17.84 23.47
CA ARG A 141 -14.10 -16.61 23.37
C ARG A 141 -13.24 -15.45 22.88
N LEU A 142 -13.81 -14.59 22.06
CA LEU A 142 -13.26 -13.28 21.73
C LEU A 142 -13.82 -12.23 22.70
N LYS A 143 -12.96 -11.35 23.20
CA LYS A 143 -13.32 -10.19 24.02
C LYS A 143 -12.73 -8.93 23.39
N PHE A 144 -13.59 -7.96 23.14
CA PHE A 144 -13.19 -6.62 22.70
C PHE A 144 -13.02 -5.69 23.91
N LEU A 145 -11.88 -5.01 23.97
CA LEU A 145 -11.54 -4.05 25.03
C LEU A 145 -11.14 -2.73 24.35
N PRO A 146 -12.04 -1.73 24.25
CA PRO A 146 -11.67 -0.44 23.67
C PRO A 146 -10.70 0.30 24.59
N ARG A 147 -9.93 1.24 24.03
CA ARG A 147 -9.18 2.21 24.81
C ARG A 147 -10.12 2.96 25.76
N ARG A 148 -9.78 3.00 27.05
CA ARG A 148 -10.53 3.71 28.11
C ARG A 148 -9.79 4.93 28.63
N GLN A 149 -8.57 5.15 28.17
CA GLN A 149 -7.70 6.21 28.64
C GLN A 149 -7.73 7.44 27.72
N LEU A 150 -7.68 8.63 28.32
CA LEU A 150 -7.64 9.88 27.56
C LEU A 150 -6.37 9.98 26.72
N LEU A 151 -6.50 10.57 25.54
CA LEU A 151 -5.40 10.89 24.64
C LEU A 151 -5.64 12.29 24.09
N LYS A 152 -4.91 13.28 24.60
CA LYS A 152 -4.98 14.65 24.09
C LYS A 152 -3.90 14.87 23.04
N LEU A 153 -4.31 15.38 21.88
CA LEU A 153 -3.44 15.61 20.75
C LEU A 153 -3.73 17.01 20.16
N PRO A 154 -2.72 17.68 19.60
CA PRO A 154 -2.95 18.84 18.76
C PRO A 154 -3.84 18.48 17.56
N ALA A 155 -4.59 19.45 17.06
CA ALA A 155 -5.32 19.29 15.82
C ALA A 155 -4.38 18.89 14.67
N GLN A 156 -4.91 18.15 13.69
CA GLN A 156 -4.18 17.70 12.49
C GLN A 156 -3.05 16.68 12.75
N THR A 157 -2.86 16.22 14.00
CA THR A 157 -1.95 15.10 14.29
C THR A 157 -2.40 13.87 13.51
N ARG A 158 -1.49 13.30 12.69
CA ARG A 158 -1.73 12.02 12.02
C ARG A 158 -1.69 10.87 13.02
N ARG A 159 -2.65 9.96 12.91
CA ARG A 159 -2.94 8.93 13.91
C ARG A 159 -2.93 7.55 13.27
N ILE A 160 -2.11 6.67 13.83
CA ILE A 160 -2.14 5.24 13.57
C ILE A 160 -2.94 4.59 14.68
N ALA A 161 -4.09 4.01 14.35
CA ALA A 161 -4.85 3.20 15.29
C ALA A 161 -4.13 1.87 15.46
N VAL A 162 -3.78 1.51 16.70
CA VAL A 162 -3.15 0.22 17.01
C VAL A 162 -4.18 -0.69 17.64
N ILE A 163 -4.31 -1.91 17.11
CA ILE A 163 -5.10 -2.98 17.72
C ILE A 163 -4.15 -4.04 18.25
N ARG A 164 -4.17 -4.27 19.56
CA ARG A 164 -3.41 -5.35 20.18
C ARG A 164 -4.20 -6.65 20.14
N ILE A 165 -3.57 -7.73 19.70
CA ILE A 165 -4.15 -9.07 19.79
C ILE A 165 -3.48 -9.82 20.93
N GLU A 166 -4.29 -10.41 21.79
CA GLU A 166 -3.83 -11.28 22.88
C GLU A 166 -4.53 -12.63 22.78
N THR A 167 -3.77 -13.71 22.87
CA THR A 167 -4.25 -15.08 22.72
C THR A 167 -3.90 -15.93 23.95
N ASP A 168 -4.66 -17.00 24.18
CA ASP A 168 -4.27 -18.01 25.14
C ASP A 168 -3.05 -18.79 24.65
N ARG A 169 -2.01 -18.84 25.49
CA ARG A 169 -0.79 -19.60 25.17
C ARG A 169 -1.02 -21.11 25.12
N LYS A 170 -2.13 -21.62 25.64
CA LYS A 170 -2.38 -23.08 25.71
C LYS A 170 -3.24 -23.63 24.59
N SER A 171 -3.84 -22.77 23.76
CA SER A 171 -4.75 -23.21 22.70
C SER A 171 -4.55 -22.41 21.41
N GLU A 172 -4.98 -22.98 20.29
CA GLU A 172 -5.06 -22.22 19.04
C GLU A 172 -6.11 -21.11 19.16
N PRO A 173 -5.88 -19.94 18.56
CA PRO A 173 -6.92 -18.92 18.44
C PRO A 173 -8.02 -19.53 17.57
N GLY A 174 -9.18 -19.81 18.17
CA GLY A 174 -10.31 -20.51 17.53
C GLY A 174 -10.87 -19.78 16.28
N PRO A 175 -12.12 -20.05 15.86
CA PRO A 175 -12.66 -19.57 14.58
C PRO A 175 -13.02 -18.05 14.57
N PHE A 176 -12.28 -17.22 15.30
CA PHE A 176 -12.58 -15.81 15.55
C PHE A 176 -12.03 -14.83 14.50
N ARG A 177 -11.46 -15.32 13.39
CA ARG A 177 -10.80 -14.44 12.41
C ARG A 177 -11.75 -13.39 11.82
N GLU A 178 -12.95 -13.81 11.41
CA GLU A 178 -13.92 -12.93 10.74
C GLU A 178 -14.48 -11.92 11.74
N GLU A 179 -14.87 -12.39 12.93
CA GLU A 179 -15.35 -11.54 14.01
C GLU A 179 -14.31 -10.51 14.42
N ALA A 180 -13.04 -10.91 14.55
CA ALA A 180 -11.94 -9.99 14.85
C ALA A 180 -11.73 -8.96 13.73
N ALA A 181 -11.74 -9.38 12.46
CA ALA A 181 -11.57 -8.48 11.32
C ALA A 181 -12.68 -7.43 11.22
N GLU A 182 -13.94 -7.84 11.43
CA GLU A 182 -15.09 -6.92 11.47
C GLU A 182 -14.97 -5.89 12.59
N ILE A 183 -14.62 -6.32 13.81
CA ILE A 183 -14.40 -5.41 14.95
C ILE A 183 -13.27 -4.43 14.64
N ILE A 184 -12.16 -4.91 14.07
CA ILE A 184 -11.00 -4.08 13.71
C ILE A 184 -11.39 -3.01 12.66
N GLY A 185 -12.14 -3.39 11.63
CA GLY A 185 -12.64 -2.47 10.61
C GLY A 185 -13.49 -1.36 11.22
N HIS A 186 -14.47 -1.72 12.06
CA HIS A 186 -15.31 -0.74 12.76
C HIS A 186 -14.52 0.20 13.67
N VAL A 187 -13.49 -0.30 14.37
CA VAL A 187 -12.64 0.56 15.21
C VAL A 187 -11.85 1.55 14.36
N ALA A 188 -11.25 1.09 13.27
CA ALA A 188 -10.48 1.95 12.36
C ALA A 188 -11.33 3.09 11.80
N GLU A 189 -12.58 2.80 11.41
CA GLU A 189 -13.55 3.79 10.95
C GLU A 189 -13.96 4.75 12.08
N ALA A 190 -14.36 4.23 13.24
CA ALA A 190 -14.86 5.01 14.37
C ALA A 190 -13.83 6.05 14.87
N VAL A 191 -12.55 5.69 14.90
CA VAL A 191 -11.47 6.61 15.32
C VAL A 191 -10.96 7.49 14.18
N ARG A 192 -11.44 7.27 12.95
CA ARG A 192 -10.98 7.91 11.70
C ARG A 192 -9.47 7.79 11.56
N ALA A 193 -8.97 6.56 11.61
CA ALA A 193 -7.54 6.27 11.58
C ALA A 193 -6.95 6.65 10.21
N ASP A 194 -5.80 7.33 10.20
CA ASP A 194 -5.05 7.58 8.97
C ASP A 194 -4.36 6.29 8.49
N ARG A 195 -4.02 5.41 9.45
CA ARG A 195 -3.36 4.12 9.26
C ARG A 195 -3.82 3.14 10.34
N LEU A 196 -3.79 1.85 10.04
CA LEU A 196 -3.99 0.78 11.02
C LEU A 196 -2.66 0.08 11.31
N GLN A 197 -2.46 -0.33 12.55
CA GLN A 197 -1.37 -1.21 12.95
C GLN A 197 -1.89 -2.35 13.82
N ILE A 198 -1.48 -3.57 13.53
CA ILE A 198 -1.75 -4.71 14.42
C ILE A 198 -0.52 -4.99 15.27
N ASP A 199 -0.73 -5.02 16.58
CA ASP A 199 0.28 -5.39 17.56
C ASP A 199 0.02 -6.82 18.06
N PHE A 200 0.77 -7.78 17.57
CA PHE A 200 0.61 -9.18 17.95
C PHE A 200 1.94 -9.94 17.91
N ASP A 201 2.42 -10.36 19.08
CA ASP A 201 3.61 -11.20 19.25
C ASP A 201 3.30 -12.68 18.95
N ALA A 202 2.86 -12.96 17.72
CA ALA A 202 2.40 -14.28 17.31
C ALA A 202 3.51 -15.35 17.42
N ARG A 203 3.20 -16.44 18.12
CA ARG A 203 4.02 -17.65 18.14
C ARG A 203 3.97 -18.34 16.79
N VAL A 204 4.91 -19.27 16.55
CA VAL A 204 4.93 -20.09 15.32
C VAL A 204 3.58 -20.76 15.06
N SER A 205 2.95 -21.33 16.10
CA SER A 205 1.64 -21.98 16.02
C SER A 205 0.49 -21.01 15.68
N GLU A 206 0.66 -19.70 15.86
CA GLU A 206 -0.38 -18.69 15.65
C GLU A 206 -0.26 -17.98 14.31
N ARG A 207 0.83 -18.20 13.57
CA ARG A 207 1.09 -17.49 12.30
C ARG A 207 0.07 -17.77 11.23
N ARG A 208 -0.48 -19.00 11.18
CA ARG A 208 -1.57 -19.33 10.25
C ARG A 208 -2.79 -18.46 10.53
N PHE A 209 -3.24 -18.47 11.79
CA PHE A 209 -4.34 -17.61 12.23
C PHE A 209 -4.06 -16.14 11.95
N TYR A 210 -2.86 -15.66 12.29
CA TYR A 210 -2.50 -14.25 12.10
C TYR A 210 -2.49 -13.86 10.62
N ARG A 211 -1.94 -14.71 9.75
CA ARG A 211 -1.99 -14.50 8.30
C ARG A 211 -3.43 -14.41 7.80
N GLU A 212 -4.27 -15.38 8.13
CA GLU A 212 -5.67 -15.41 7.73
C GLU A 212 -6.42 -14.16 8.23
N LEU A 213 -6.17 -13.74 9.48
CA LEU A 213 -6.71 -12.51 10.05
C LEU A 213 -6.27 -11.27 9.29
N LEU A 214 -4.99 -11.13 8.92
CA LEU A 214 -4.49 -9.98 8.17
C LEU A 214 -5.13 -9.86 6.78
N PHE A 215 -5.39 -10.99 6.10
CA PHE A 215 -6.15 -10.99 4.85
C PHE A 215 -7.59 -10.54 5.07
N ALA A 216 -8.28 -11.09 6.07
CA ALA A 216 -9.64 -10.67 6.41
C ALA A 216 -9.72 -9.18 6.77
N ILE A 217 -8.75 -8.65 7.53
CA ILE A 217 -8.66 -7.22 7.85
C ILE A 217 -8.49 -6.41 6.56
N ARG A 218 -7.60 -6.82 5.66
CA ARG A 218 -7.35 -6.09 4.42
C ARG A 218 -8.61 -5.98 3.56
N GLU A 219 -9.44 -7.03 3.51
CA GLU A 219 -10.72 -7.02 2.79
C GLU A 219 -11.74 -6.03 3.38
N LYS A 220 -11.65 -5.71 4.68
CA LYS A 220 -12.53 -4.76 5.36
C LYS A 220 -12.04 -3.32 5.29
N LEU A 221 -10.76 -3.10 5.05
CA LEU A 221 -10.18 -1.75 5.02
C LEU A 221 -10.29 -1.12 3.63
N PRO A 222 -10.56 0.20 3.55
CA PRO A 222 -10.36 0.94 2.31
C PRO A 222 -8.91 0.80 1.84
N GLU A 223 -8.69 0.65 0.54
CA GLU A 223 -7.33 0.57 -0.03
C GLU A 223 -6.47 1.78 0.34
N SER A 224 -7.08 2.94 0.60
CA SER A 224 -6.40 4.17 1.01
C SER A 224 -5.84 4.13 2.43
N VAL A 225 -6.21 3.16 3.27
CA VAL A 225 -5.74 3.02 4.65
C VAL A 225 -4.58 2.02 4.68
N PRO A 226 -3.33 2.47 4.91
CA PRO A 226 -2.21 1.56 5.13
C PRO A 226 -2.44 0.70 6.36
N LEU A 227 -2.14 -0.59 6.25
CA LEU A 227 -2.12 -1.53 7.36
C LEU A 227 -0.68 -2.00 7.58
N SER A 228 -0.21 -1.86 8.81
CA SER A 228 1.12 -2.26 9.26
C SER A 228 1.02 -3.26 10.42
N ILE A 229 2.15 -3.86 10.79
CA ILE A 229 2.25 -4.69 11.99
C ILE A 229 3.47 -4.30 12.82
N THR A 230 3.41 -4.48 14.13
CA THR A 230 4.64 -4.65 14.92
C THR A 230 5.23 -6.03 14.61
N ALA A 231 6.56 -6.13 14.63
CA ALA A 231 7.26 -7.37 14.34
C ALA A 231 8.38 -7.59 15.36
N LEU A 232 8.52 -8.82 15.84
CA LEU A 232 9.72 -9.21 16.57
C LEU A 232 10.92 -9.07 15.64
N ALA A 233 12.02 -8.47 16.13
CA ALA A 233 13.20 -8.26 15.30
C ALA A 233 13.74 -9.56 14.69
N SER A 234 13.60 -10.69 15.39
CA SER A 234 13.99 -12.02 14.88
C SER A 234 13.22 -12.44 13.61
N TRP A 235 11.94 -12.04 13.45
CA TRP A 235 11.17 -12.30 12.24
C TRP A 235 11.78 -11.60 11.02
N CYS A 236 12.37 -10.43 11.22
CA CYS A 236 12.94 -9.62 10.15
C CYS A 236 14.38 -10.03 9.76
N MET A 237 15.00 -10.93 10.54
CA MET A 237 16.39 -11.35 10.35
C MET A 237 16.53 -12.69 9.64
N HIS A 238 15.78 -13.71 10.09
CA HIS A 238 16.02 -15.10 9.68
C HIS A 238 14.76 -15.84 9.24
N ASP A 239 13.59 -15.27 9.48
CA ASP A 239 12.31 -15.90 9.20
C ASP A 239 11.69 -15.32 7.93
N ARG A 240 11.03 -16.18 7.13
CA ARG A 240 10.39 -15.77 5.86
C ARG A 240 8.87 -15.78 5.95
N TRP A 241 8.29 -16.03 7.13
CA TRP A 241 6.84 -16.11 7.28
C TRP A 241 6.11 -14.79 7.02
N LEU A 242 6.82 -13.65 7.01
CA LEU A 242 6.28 -12.34 6.66
C LEU A 242 6.03 -12.19 5.15
N ALA A 243 6.67 -13.02 4.31
CA ALA A 243 6.52 -12.94 2.87
C ALA A 243 5.05 -13.16 2.45
N GLY A 244 4.57 -12.29 1.56
CA GLY A 244 3.21 -12.34 1.02
C GLY A 244 2.11 -12.02 2.03
N LEU A 245 2.42 -11.39 3.17
CA LEU A 245 1.38 -10.81 4.03
C LEU A 245 0.80 -9.54 3.38
N PRO A 246 -0.51 -9.25 3.56
CA PRO A 246 -1.18 -8.12 2.93
C PRO A 246 -0.98 -6.81 3.73
N VAL A 247 0.25 -6.54 4.17
CA VAL A 247 0.59 -5.38 4.99
C VAL A 247 1.62 -4.50 4.28
N ASP A 248 1.51 -3.19 4.48
CA ASP A 248 2.35 -2.18 3.82
C ASP A 248 3.70 -1.99 4.53
N GLU A 249 3.77 -2.39 5.80
CA GLU A 249 4.95 -2.22 6.66
C GLU A 249 4.95 -3.26 7.79
N ALA A 250 6.12 -3.82 8.09
CA ALA A 250 6.38 -4.55 9.32
C ALA A 250 7.43 -3.77 10.14
N VAL A 251 7.10 -3.39 11.37
CA VAL A 251 7.93 -2.54 12.22
C VAL A 251 8.77 -3.42 13.16
N PRO A 252 10.07 -3.64 12.88
CA PRO A 252 10.93 -4.45 13.75
C PRO A 252 11.19 -3.73 15.07
N MET A 253 10.80 -4.37 16.17
CA MET A 253 10.97 -3.88 17.54
C MET A 253 12.35 -4.26 18.06
N VAL A 254 13.32 -3.33 18.04
CA VAL A 254 14.70 -3.54 18.49
C VAL A 254 14.91 -3.14 19.95
N PHE A 255 14.03 -3.62 20.81
CA PHE A 255 14.09 -3.46 22.26
C PHE A 255 13.40 -4.67 22.90
N ARG A 256 13.71 -4.99 24.17
CA ARG A 256 13.19 -6.17 24.88
C ARG A 256 13.32 -7.46 24.07
N MET A 257 14.37 -7.59 23.26
CA MET A 257 14.60 -8.72 22.35
C MET A 257 14.98 -10.03 23.06
N GLY A 258 15.15 -10.01 24.38
CA GLY A 258 15.58 -11.17 25.14
C GLY A 258 17.02 -11.61 24.79
N PRO A 259 17.34 -12.90 24.98
CA PRO A 259 18.72 -13.42 24.84
C PRO A 259 19.36 -13.22 23.47
N GLU A 260 18.57 -13.15 22.40
CA GLU A 260 19.07 -12.99 21.02
C GLU A 260 19.40 -11.53 20.66
N GLY A 261 19.05 -10.56 21.52
CA GLY A 261 19.22 -9.12 21.27
C GLY A 261 20.62 -8.70 20.82
N PRO A 262 21.70 -9.07 21.53
CA PRO A 262 23.06 -8.71 21.15
C PRO A 262 23.47 -9.23 19.76
N MET A 263 23.02 -10.43 19.39
CA MET A 263 23.30 -10.99 18.06
C MET A 263 22.57 -10.21 16.96
N ILE A 264 21.30 -9.87 17.19
CA ILE A 264 20.48 -9.09 16.24
C ILE A 264 21.10 -7.71 16.04
N LEU A 265 21.48 -7.00 17.11
CA LEU A 265 22.10 -5.68 17.02
C LEU A 265 23.43 -5.73 16.25
N ARG A 266 24.32 -6.68 16.58
CA ARG A 266 25.59 -6.85 15.87
C ARG A 266 25.36 -7.09 14.39
N ARG A 267 24.36 -7.89 14.03
CA ARG A 267 24.05 -8.19 12.64
C ARG A 267 23.48 -6.95 11.91
N LEU A 268 22.65 -6.15 12.59
CA LEU A 268 22.17 -4.87 12.04
C LEU A 268 23.29 -3.85 11.85
N GLU A 269 24.28 -3.82 12.74
CA GLU A 269 25.47 -2.98 12.58
C GLU A 269 26.32 -3.39 11.37
N VAL A 270 26.47 -4.70 11.13
CA VAL A 270 27.24 -5.23 10.00
C VAL A 270 26.49 -5.08 8.67
N ASP A 271 25.22 -5.49 8.61
CA ASP A 271 24.45 -5.51 7.36
C ASP A 271 23.82 -4.16 7.02
N GLY A 272 23.64 -3.28 8.03
CA GLY A 272 22.98 -1.99 7.89
C GLY A 272 21.47 -2.07 7.61
N ARG A 273 20.88 -3.27 7.52
CA ARG A 273 19.45 -3.48 7.19
C ARG A 273 18.95 -4.86 7.62
N PHE A 274 17.63 -4.97 7.76
CA PHE A 274 16.95 -6.26 7.92
C PHE A 274 16.95 -7.06 6.60
N ALA A 275 16.97 -8.39 6.74
CA ALA A 275 16.92 -9.30 5.60
C ALA A 275 15.55 -9.22 4.90
N GLU A 276 14.46 -9.23 5.67
CA GLU A 276 13.09 -9.11 5.19
C GLU A 276 12.82 -7.71 4.61
N PRO A 277 12.48 -7.58 3.31
CA PRO A 277 12.18 -6.29 2.68
C PRO A 277 11.15 -5.43 3.43
N MET A 278 10.09 -6.04 3.96
CA MET A 278 9.01 -5.32 4.66
C MET A 278 9.48 -4.60 5.93
N CYS A 279 10.61 -5.01 6.50
CA CYS A 279 11.18 -4.45 7.72
C CYS A 279 12.22 -3.35 7.46
N ARG A 280 12.54 -3.03 6.20
CA ARG A 280 13.68 -2.12 5.88
C ARG A 280 13.36 -0.64 6.05
N ALA A 281 12.10 -0.25 5.92
CA ALA A 281 11.68 1.15 5.90
C ALA A 281 11.47 1.77 7.30
N SER A 282 11.35 0.94 8.34
CA SER A 282 11.04 1.38 9.70
C SER A 282 11.86 0.65 10.75
N ILE A 283 11.82 1.18 11.98
CA ILE A 283 12.40 0.57 13.16
C ILE A 283 11.65 1.03 14.41
N GLY A 284 11.44 0.12 15.36
CA GLY A 284 10.86 0.40 16.67
C GLY A 284 11.94 0.41 17.75
N ILE A 285 12.08 1.49 18.50
CA ILE A 285 13.06 1.67 19.58
C ILE A 285 12.35 1.98 20.90
N SER A 286 13.00 1.75 22.04
CA SER A 286 12.48 2.19 23.34
C SER A 286 13.32 3.30 23.94
N THR A 287 12.70 4.27 24.63
CA THR A 287 13.42 5.39 25.27
C THR A 287 14.36 4.96 26.40
N ASP A 288 14.21 3.74 26.92
CA ASP A 288 15.00 3.18 28.01
C ASP A 288 15.98 2.07 27.58
N GLU A 289 16.06 1.80 26.27
CA GLU A 289 17.01 0.84 25.69
C GLU A 289 17.76 1.52 24.53
N PRO A 290 18.97 2.06 24.78
CA PRO A 290 19.72 2.70 23.72
C PRO A 290 20.09 1.69 22.65
N VAL A 291 19.70 1.99 21.42
CA VAL A 291 20.18 1.30 20.24
C VAL A 291 21.39 2.05 19.70
N GLY A 292 22.38 1.30 19.19
CA GLY A 292 23.54 1.89 18.52
C GLY A 292 23.16 2.66 17.26
N ARG A 293 24.15 2.95 16.43
CA ARG A 293 23.91 3.72 15.20
C ARG A 293 23.07 2.91 14.21
N LEU A 294 21.82 3.32 14.04
CA LEU A 294 20.92 2.73 13.03
C LEU A 294 21.17 3.34 11.65
N SER A 295 20.82 2.60 10.59
CA SER A 295 20.92 3.12 9.23
C SER A 295 19.93 4.27 8.99
N LYS A 296 20.40 5.29 8.28
CA LYS A 296 19.66 6.53 8.07
C LYS A 296 18.40 6.34 7.23
N GLY A 297 17.46 7.27 7.37
CA GLY A 297 16.30 7.39 6.48
C GLY A 297 15.12 6.47 6.81
N LYS A 298 15.09 5.86 8.00
CA LYS A 298 13.97 5.05 8.48
C LYS A 298 12.89 5.90 9.14
N ARG A 299 11.65 5.43 9.07
CA ARG A 299 10.60 5.81 10.03
C ARG A 299 10.93 5.22 11.40
N VAL A 300 10.86 6.03 12.45
CA VAL A 300 11.26 5.59 13.80
C VAL A 300 10.03 5.59 14.70
N TYR A 301 9.60 4.39 15.09
CA TYR A 301 8.57 4.18 16.09
C TYR A 301 9.24 4.19 17.46
N VAL A 302 8.81 5.08 18.33
CA VAL A 302 9.44 5.30 19.64
C VAL A 302 8.47 4.88 20.72
N PHE A 303 8.89 3.89 21.50
CA PHE A 303 8.15 3.33 22.61
C PHE A 303 8.70 3.92 23.91
N SER A 304 7.82 4.13 24.89
CA SER A 304 8.26 4.57 26.21
C SER A 304 7.58 3.77 27.32
N PRO A 305 8.33 3.21 28.28
CA PRO A 305 7.75 2.49 29.41
C PRO A 305 6.93 3.40 30.33
N THR A 306 7.19 4.71 30.32
CA THR A 306 6.49 5.74 31.10
C THR A 306 5.82 6.77 30.19
N GLY A 307 4.84 7.52 30.74
CA GLY A 307 4.06 8.52 30.00
C GLY A 307 4.92 9.53 29.24
N TRP A 308 4.35 10.15 28.20
CA TRP A 308 5.04 11.18 27.44
C TRP A 308 5.08 12.50 28.21
N SER A 309 6.18 13.24 28.05
CA SER A 309 6.37 14.59 28.59
C SER A 309 7.07 15.45 27.54
N ALA A 310 6.93 16.78 27.63
CA ALA A 310 7.60 17.70 26.72
C ALA A 310 9.12 17.50 26.68
N GLU A 311 9.73 17.25 27.84
CA GLU A 311 11.16 16.94 27.96
C GLU A 311 11.54 15.67 27.19
N LYS A 312 10.80 14.58 27.41
CA LYS A 312 11.06 13.31 26.72
C LYS A 312 10.86 13.43 25.21
N LEU A 313 9.86 14.19 24.77
CA LEU A 313 9.68 14.49 23.35
C LEU A 313 10.88 15.23 22.76
N SER A 314 11.38 16.25 23.48
CA SER A 314 12.57 17.00 23.06
C SER A 314 13.80 16.09 22.94
N ASP A 315 13.97 15.15 23.87
CA ASP A 315 15.11 14.21 23.84
C ASP A 315 14.97 13.19 22.71
N VAL A 316 13.76 12.68 22.47
CA VAL A 316 13.49 11.82 21.32
C VAL A 316 13.79 12.53 20.01
N TYR A 317 13.34 13.79 19.86
CA TYR A 317 13.66 14.58 18.67
C TYR A 317 15.16 14.74 18.49
N ARG A 318 15.88 15.16 19.54
CA ARG A 318 17.33 15.34 19.50
C ARG A 318 18.08 14.06 19.15
N GLU A 319 17.64 12.92 19.67
CA GLU A 319 18.31 11.64 19.43
C GLU A 319 18.01 11.10 18.04
N VAL A 320 16.73 10.99 17.68
CA VAL A 320 16.31 10.39 16.42
C VAL A 320 16.74 11.23 15.22
N GLU A 321 16.78 12.56 15.35
CA GLU A 321 17.24 13.45 14.27
C GLU A 321 18.71 13.23 13.91
N LYS A 322 19.54 12.66 14.80
CA LYS A 322 20.93 12.28 14.46
C LYS A 322 21.00 11.17 13.40
N TRP A 323 19.96 10.34 13.33
CA TRP A 323 19.86 9.21 12.40
C TRP A 323 19.14 9.57 11.11
N GLN A 324 18.62 10.79 11.03
CA GLN A 324 17.86 11.26 9.90
C GLN A 324 18.76 12.10 9.01
#